data_AF-A0A7C4CK27-F1
#
_entry.id   AF-A0A7C4CK27-F1
#
_cell.length_a   1.000
_cell.length_b   1.000
_cell.length_c   1.000
_cell.angle_alpha   90.00
_cell.angle_beta   90.00
_cell.angle_gamma   90.00
#
_symmetry.space_group_name_H-M   'P 1'
#
loop_
_entity.id
_entity.type
_entity.pdbx_description
1 polymer ?
#
loop_
_entity_poly.entity_id
_entity_poly.type
_entity_poly.pdbx_seq_one_letter_code
_entity_poly.pdbx_strand_id
1 'polypeptide(L)'
;MSETVSLEEFKEAWKEHKVKEARRGFIAHLTAYIIVNAFLVFINLWTSHSNIWFVWPLAGWGLGLVFHYVFSRPSYVIDDVEKEAAIIESLARKKLRERK
;
A
#
# COMPACT_ATOMS: atom_id res chain seq x y z
N MET A 1 33.94 -1.36 16.38
CA MET A 1 33.54 -2.55 15.58
C MET A 1 32.20 -2.22 14.96
N SER A 2 32.11 -2.07 13.65
CA SER A 2 30.81 -1.98 12.99
C SER A 2 30.15 -3.35 13.10
N GLU A 3 29.02 -3.45 13.79
CA GLU A 3 28.16 -4.64 13.74
C GLU A 3 27.75 -4.83 12.28
N THR A 4 28.32 -5.84 11.62
CA THR A 4 27.93 -6.20 10.25
C THR A 4 26.63 -6.98 10.35
N VAL A 5 25.52 -6.29 10.15
CA VAL A 5 24.19 -6.91 10.01
C VAL A 5 24.27 -7.99 8.93
N SER A 6 23.82 -9.21 9.24
CA SER A 6 23.79 -10.30 8.28
C SER A 6 22.81 -10.01 7.14
N LEU A 7 23.02 -10.61 5.96
CA LEU A 7 22.12 -10.42 4.82
C LEU A 7 20.67 -10.83 5.14
N GLU A 8 20.50 -11.86 5.97
CA GLU A 8 19.16 -12.35 6.34
C GLU A 8 18.46 -11.39 7.29
N GLU A 9 19.15 -10.87 8.31
CA GLU A 9 18.60 -9.83 9.18
C GLU A 9 18.22 -8.56 8.39
N PHE A 10 19.05 -8.18 7.41
CA PHE A 10 18.73 -7.04 6.53
C PHE A 10 17.47 -7.30 5.70
N LYS A 11 17.32 -8.50 5.11
CA LYS A 11 16.14 -8.87 4.32
C LYS A 11 14.87 -8.90 5.19
N GLU A 12 14.94 -9.44 6.40
CA GLU A 12 13.81 -9.46 7.33
C GLU A 12 13.39 -8.05 7.73
N ALA A 13 14.34 -7.21 8.14
CA ALA A 13 14.07 -5.82 8.47
C ALA A 13 13.47 -5.03 7.28
N TRP A 14 13.95 -5.30 6.06
CA TRP A 14 13.41 -4.71 4.84
C TRP A 14 11.95 -5.14 4.58
N LYS A 15 11.64 -6.45 4.68
CA LYS A 15 10.28 -6.97 4.54
C LYS A 15 9.34 -6.33 5.56
N GLU A 16 9.74 -6.28 6.83
CA GLU A 16 8.95 -5.63 7.88
C GLU A 16 8.70 -4.14 7.59
N HIS A 17 9.74 -3.43 7.15
CA HIS A 17 9.62 -2.03 6.80
C HIS A 17 8.59 -1.83 5.69
N LYS A 18 8.62 -2.65 4.63
CA LYS A 18 7.66 -2.60 3.53
C LYS A 18 6.23 -2.86 3.97
N VAL A 19 6.00 -3.83 4.84
CA VAL A 19 4.67 -4.09 5.42
C VAL A 19 4.18 -2.90 6.25
N LYS A 20 5.05 -2.31 7.08
CA LYS A 20 4.73 -1.11 7.88
C LYS A 20 4.41 0.09 6.99
N GLU A 21 5.17 0.30 5.92
CA GLU A 21 4.97 1.35 4.94
C GLU A 21 3.60 1.21 4.24
N ALA A 22 3.29 0.02 3.72
CA ALA A 22 2.01 -0.27 3.07
C ALA A 22 0.82 -0.08 4.02
N ARG A 23 0.95 -0.48 5.29
CA ARG A 23 -0.08 -0.26 6.32
C ARG A 23 -0.28 1.23 6.62
N ARG A 24 0.79 2.01 6.71
CA ARG A 24 0.71 3.46 6.92
C ARG A 24 -0.01 4.14 5.75
N GLY A 25 0.31 3.76 4.52
CA GLY A 25 -0.38 4.25 3.31
C GLY A 25 -1.88 3.97 3.35
N PHE A 26 -2.27 2.73 3.70
CA PHE A 26 -3.67 2.36 3.84
C PHE A 26 -4.39 3.17 4.92
N ILE A 27 -3.78 3.33 6.11
CA ILE A 27 -4.37 4.10 7.20
C ILE A 27 -4.56 5.57 6.80
N ALA A 28 -3.61 6.17 6.07
CA ALA A 28 -3.74 7.52 5.56
C ALA A 28 -4.93 7.65 4.59
N HIS A 29 -5.08 6.70 3.66
CA HIS A 29 -6.20 6.70 2.72
C HIS A 29 -7.54 6.48 3.43
N LEU A 30 -7.60 5.55 4.39
CA LEU A 30 -8.79 5.31 5.21
C LEU A 30 -9.21 6.55 6.01
N THR A 31 -8.24 7.24 6.60
CA THR A 31 -8.48 8.47 7.37
C THR A 31 -9.03 9.57 6.46
N ALA A 32 -8.40 9.79 5.31
CA ALA A 32 -8.90 10.74 4.32
C ALA A 32 -10.30 10.37 3.83
N TYR A 33 -10.54 9.08 3.55
CA TYR A 33 -11.84 8.58 3.13
C TYR A 33 -12.95 8.92 4.13
N ILE A 34 -12.73 8.66 5.43
CA ILE A 34 -13.71 8.93 6.48
C ILE A 34 -13.96 10.43 6.62
N ILE A 35 -12.91 11.23 6.74
CA ILE A 35 -13.02 12.68 6.98
C ILE A 35 -13.73 13.37 5.80
N VAL A 36 -13.26 13.11 4.59
CA VAL A 36 -13.79 13.75 3.38
C VAL A 36 -15.22 13.31 3.13
N ASN A 37 -15.54 12.01 3.21
CA ASN A 37 -16.91 11.56 2.95
C ASN A 37 -17.89 12.02 4.04
N ALA A 38 -17.48 12.05 5.32
CA ALA A 38 -18.33 12.63 6.37
C ALA A 38 -18.65 14.10 6.10
N PHE A 39 -17.66 14.87 5.64
CA PHE A 39 -17.86 16.27 5.25
C PHE A 39 -18.76 16.43 4.02
N LEU A 40 -18.60 15.59 2.99
CA LEU A 40 -19.47 15.60 1.81
C LEU A 40 -20.90 15.20 2.13
N VAL A 41 -21.10 14.20 2.98
CA VAL A 41 -22.43 13.81 3.51
C VAL A 41 -23.07 15.01 4.21
N PHE A 42 -22.32 15.66 5.10
CA PHE A 42 -22.81 16.84 5.82
C PHE A 42 -23.22 17.96 4.85
N ILE A 43 -22.36 18.34 3.90
CA ILE A 43 -22.69 19.38 2.90
C ILE A 43 -23.91 18.99 2.10
N ASN A 44 -23.98 17.75 1.61
CA ASN A 44 -25.08 17.33 0.77
C ASN A 44 -26.41 17.43 1.51
N LEU A 45 -26.48 16.87 2.72
CA LEU A 45 -27.71 16.93 3.50
C LEU A 45 -28.06 18.36 3.90
N TRP A 46 -27.07 19.19 4.26
CA TRP A 46 -27.31 20.58 4.64
C TRP A 46 -27.83 21.45 3.49
N THR A 47 -27.28 21.28 2.28
CA THR A 47 -27.57 22.15 1.14
C THR A 47 -28.72 21.67 0.27
N SER A 48 -28.91 20.36 0.12
CA SER A 48 -29.92 19.81 -0.78
C SER A 48 -30.37 18.42 -0.32
N HIS A 49 -31.45 18.39 0.45
CA HIS A 49 -32.06 17.14 0.91
C HIS A 49 -32.71 16.33 -0.22
N SER A 50 -33.11 16.98 -1.33
CA SER A 50 -33.79 16.33 -2.46
C SER A 50 -32.85 15.70 -3.48
N ASN A 51 -31.55 16.03 -3.45
CA ASN A 51 -30.57 15.50 -4.38
C ASN A 51 -29.39 14.87 -3.62
N ILE A 52 -29.39 13.55 -3.47
CA ILE A 52 -28.36 12.80 -2.75
C ILE A 52 -27.21 12.46 -3.72
N TRP A 53 -26.22 13.33 -3.81
CA TRP A 53 -25.04 13.17 -4.65
C TRP A 53 -23.83 12.57 -3.92
N PHE A 54 -23.77 12.62 -2.58
CA PHE A 54 -22.60 12.11 -1.82
C PHE A 54 -22.36 10.61 -2.02
N VAL A 55 -23.37 9.85 -2.46
CA VAL A 55 -23.28 8.40 -2.70
C VAL A 55 -22.26 8.06 -3.80
N TRP A 56 -22.06 8.95 -4.78
CA TRP A 56 -21.14 8.74 -5.88
C TRP A 56 -19.67 8.79 -5.45
N PRO A 57 -19.17 9.85 -4.77
CA PRO A 57 -17.82 9.84 -4.22
C PRO A 57 -17.64 8.75 -3.16
N LEU A 58 -18.66 8.48 -2.32
CA LEU A 58 -18.60 7.41 -1.31
C LEU A 58 -18.35 6.04 -1.94
N ALA A 59 -19.10 5.69 -2.99
CA ALA A 59 -18.95 4.43 -3.71
C ALA A 59 -17.65 4.38 -4.52
N GLY A 60 -17.35 5.42 -5.29
CA GLY A 60 -16.16 5.48 -6.13
C GLY A 60 -14.85 5.40 -5.33
N TRP A 61 -14.72 6.22 -4.30
CA TRP A 61 -13.55 6.17 -3.41
C TRP A 61 -13.56 4.92 -2.52
N GLY A 62 -14.74 4.42 -2.15
CA GLY A 62 -14.87 3.22 -1.34
C GLY A 62 -14.28 2.01 -2.05
N LEU A 63 -14.50 1.90 -3.36
CA LEU A 63 -13.86 0.88 -4.19
C LEU A 63 -12.33 1.02 -4.20
N GLY A 64 -11.81 2.24 -4.35
CA GLY A 64 -10.38 2.52 -4.27
C GLY A 64 -9.78 2.16 -2.90
N LEU A 65 -10.52 2.39 -1.81
CA LEU A 65 -10.12 2.01 -0.47
C LEU A 65 -10.03 0.49 -0.29
N VAL A 66 -10.99 -0.26 -0.86
CA VAL A 66 -10.97 -1.74 -0.87
C VAL A 66 -9.74 -2.26 -1.60
N PHE A 67 -9.42 -1.72 -2.79
CA PHE A 67 -8.21 -2.13 -3.51
C PHE A 67 -6.94 -1.81 -2.73
N HIS A 68 -6.83 -0.61 -2.15
CA HIS A 68 -5.68 -0.25 -1.32
C HIS A 68 -5.54 -1.21 -0.14
N TYR A 69 -6.63 -1.57 0.54
CA TYR A 69 -6.60 -2.56 1.62
C TYR A 69 -6.03 -3.91 1.14
N VAL A 70 -6.54 -4.44 0.02
CA VAL A 70 -6.10 -5.73 -0.53
C VAL A 70 -4.59 -5.74 -0.79
N PHE A 71 -4.08 -4.68 -1.42
CA PHE A 71 -2.65 -4.57 -1.76
C PHE A 71 -1.75 -4.21 -0.57
N SER A 72 -2.31 -3.62 0.49
CA SER A 72 -1.57 -3.33 1.73
C SER A 72 -1.55 -4.48 2.74
N ARG A 73 -2.20 -5.62 2.44
CA ARG A 73 -2.17 -6.79 3.33
C ARG A 73 -0.74 -7.34 3.44
N PRO A 74 -0.28 -7.74 4.65
CA PRO A 74 1.06 -8.27 4.83
C PRO A 74 1.42 -9.41 3.88
N SER A 75 0.50 -10.35 3.64
CA SER A 75 0.74 -11.46 2.71
C SER A 75 1.01 -10.98 1.28
N TYR A 76 0.19 -10.05 0.78
CA TYR A 76 0.37 -9.50 -0.57
C TYR A 76 1.71 -8.76 -0.69
N VAL A 77 2.04 -7.92 0.30
CA VAL A 77 3.29 -7.14 0.31
C VAL A 77 4.52 -8.05 0.40
N ILE A 78 4.47 -9.10 1.22
CA ILE A 78 5.58 -10.06 1.33
C ILE A 78 5.77 -10.81 0.02
N ASP A 79 4.69 -11.32 -0.58
CA ASP A 79 4.73 -12.02 -1.87
C ASP A 79 5.32 -11.12 -2.98
N ASP A 80 4.96 -9.83 -2.97
CA ASP A 80 5.46 -8.83 -3.93
C ASP A 80 6.95 -8.57 -3.76
N VAL A 81 7.40 -8.33 -2.52
CA VAL A 81 8.82 -8.13 -2.19
C VAL A 81 9.67 -9.36 -2.56
N GLU A 82 9.14 -10.57 -2.36
CA GLU A 82 9.85 -11.81 -2.72
C GLU A 82 9.96 -12.00 -4.24
N LYS A 83 8.90 -11.69 -4.99
CA LYS A 83 8.94 -11.70 -6.46
C LYS A 83 9.95 -10.70 -7.01
N GLU A 84 9.95 -9.47 -6.48
CA GLU A 84 10.94 -8.45 -6.85
C GLU A 84 12.37 -8.94 -6.57
N ALA A 85 12.62 -9.49 -5.39
CA ALA A 85 13.93 -10.03 -5.03
C ALA A 85 14.39 -11.15 -5.98
N ALA A 86 13.50 -12.07 -6.34
CA ALA A 86 13.79 -13.15 -7.28
C ALA A 86 14.14 -12.62 -8.68
N ILE A 87 13.41 -11.61 -9.16
CA ILE A 87 13.70 -10.95 -10.45
C ILE A 87 15.09 -10.31 -10.40
N ILE A 88 15.39 -9.52 -9.37
CA ILE A 88 16.68 -8.85 -9.20
C ILE A 88 17.82 -9.86 -9.16
N GLU A 89 17.65 -10.97 -8.44
CA GLU A 89 18.65 -12.04 -8.39
C GLU A 89 18.88 -12.67 -9.77
N SER A 90 17.81 -12.94 -10.53
CA SER A 90 17.92 -13.50 -11.88
C SER A 90 18.67 -12.57 -12.84
N LEU A 91 18.44 -11.26 -12.74
CA LEU A 91 19.09 -10.23 -13.53
C LEU A 91 20.57 -10.10 -13.16
N ALA A 92 20.89 -10.11 -11.86
CA ALA A 92 22.26 -10.08 -11.36
C ALA A 92 23.05 -11.32 -11.85
N ARG A 93 22.45 -12.52 -11.76
CA ARG A 93 23.04 -13.76 -12.26
C ARG A 93 23.27 -13.74 -13.78
N LYS A 94 22.32 -13.19 -14.55
CA LYS A 94 22.47 -13.02 -16.00
C LYS A 94 23.64 -12.10 -16.35
N LYS A 95 23.72 -10.93 -15.71
CA LYS A 95 24.80 -9.95 -15.91
C LYS A 95 26.17 -10.49 -15.54
N LEU A 96 26.25 -11.34 -14.51
CA LEU A 96 27.51 -12.00 -14.12
C LEU A 96 27.97 -13.01 -15.18
N ARG A 97 27.04 -13.75 -15.80
CA ARG A 97 27.35 -14.69 -16.89
C ARG A 97 27.82 -13.99 -18.15
N GLU A 98 27.25 -12.84 -18.49
CA GLU A 98 27.65 -12.05 -19.68
C GLU A 98 28.99 -11.32 -19.51
N ARG A 99 29.48 -11.17 -18.27
CA ARG A 99 30.78 -10.55 -17.96
C ARG A 99 31.96 -11.53 -17.96
N LYS A 100 31.70 -12.83 -17.93
CA LYS A 100 32.71 -13.89 -17.99
C LYS A 100 32.88 -14.34 -19.44
#